data_AF-A0AAN0LX87-F1
#
_entry.id   AF-A0AAN0LX87-F1
#
_cell.length_a   1.000
_cell.length_b   1.000
_cell.length_c   1.000
_cell.angle_alpha   90.00
_cell.angle_beta   90.00
_cell.angle_gamma   90.00
#
_symmetry.space_group_name_H-M   'P 1'
#
loop_
_entity.id
_entity.type
_entity.pdbx_description
1 polymer ?
#
loop_
_entity_poly.entity_id
_entity_poly.type
_entity_poly.pdbx_seq_one_letter_code
_entity_poly.pdbx_strand_id
1 'polypeptide(L)' 'MIYIGDSDTDIPCMRLVNMNGGHSVGVYNPITKDKEKVFRMINEHRIRYFTRRITVVVKS' A
#
# COMPACT_ATOMS: atom_id res chain seq x y z
N MET A 1 12.16 -5.51 1.14
CA MET A 1 11.78 -4.08 1.27
C MET A 1 10.27 -3.97 1.27
N ILE A 2 9.70 -3.15 2.16
CA ILE A 2 8.25 -2.91 2.22
C ILE A 2 8.02 -1.42 1.95
N TYR A 3 7.10 -1.11 1.03
CA TYR A 3 6.62 0.25 0.79
C TYR A 3 5.19 0.37 1.27
N ILE A 4 4.87 1.45 1.96
CA ILE A 4 3.55 1.73 2.49
C ILE A 4 3.14 3.10 1.94
N GLY A 5 2.00 3.16 1.25
CA GLY A 5 1.46 4.41 0.72
C GLY A 5 -0.05 4.33 0.52
N ASP A 6 -0.68 5.48 0.43
CA ASP A 6 -2.14 5.65 0.28
C ASP A 6 -2.50 6.52 -0.93
N SER A 7 -1.49 7.06 -1.61
CA SER A 7 -1.63 8.09 -2.64
C SER A 7 -1.30 7.60 -4.05
N ASP A 8 -1.90 8.24 -5.07
CA ASP A 8 -1.50 8.03 -6.46
C ASP A 8 -0.09 8.60 -6.71
N THR A 9 0.35 9.58 -5.92
CA THR A 9 1.71 10.13 -5.98
C THR A 9 2.79 9.10 -5.60
N ASP A 10 2.41 8.03 -4.89
CA ASP A 10 3.31 6.96 -4.46
C ASP A 10 3.57 5.89 -5.54
N ILE A 11 2.77 5.89 -6.62
CA ILE A 11 2.80 4.82 -7.64
C ILE A 11 4.20 4.56 -8.20
N PRO A 12 5.04 5.57 -8.52
CA PRO A 12 6.40 5.33 -8.98
C PRO A 12 7.22 4.52 -7.98
N CYS A 13 7.16 4.85 -6.69
CA CYS A 13 7.89 4.16 -5.64
C CYS A 13 7.35 2.75 -5.38
N MET A 14 6.03 2.56 -5.40
CA MET A 14 5.40 1.23 -5.29
C MET A 14 5.85 0.30 -6.41
N ARG A 15 5.87 0.80 -7.67
CA ARG A 15 6.35 0.05 -8.83
C ARG A 15 7.82 -0.34 -8.71
N LEU A 16 8.67 0.61 -8.32
CA LEU A 16 10.10 0.35 -8.11
C LEU A 16 10.33 -0.74 -7.05
N VAL A 17 9.63 -0.65 -5.91
CA VAL A 17 9.71 -1.67 -4.85
C VAL A 17 9.26 -3.03 -5.37
N ASN A 18 8.18 -3.07 -6.17
CA ASN A 18 7.67 -4.33 -6.70
C ASN A 18 8.60 -4.98 -7.74
N MET A 19 9.18 -4.19 -8.64
CA MET A 19 10.17 -4.64 -9.63
C MET A 19 11.41 -5.23 -8.95
N ASN A 20 11.82 -4.66 -7.83
CA ASN A 20 12.99 -5.10 -7.07
C ASN A 20 12.67 -6.25 -6.08
N GLY A 21 11.51 -6.89 -6.21
CA GLY A 21 11.11 -8.03 -5.37
C GLY A 21 10.62 -7.66 -3.96
N GLY A 22 10.39 -6.39 -3.65
CA GLY A 22 9.80 -5.94 -2.39
C GLY A 22 8.26 -6.00 -2.37
N HIS A 23 7.62 -5.52 -1.30
CA HIS A 23 6.16 -5.55 -1.17
C HIS A 23 5.58 -4.15 -0.95
N SER A 24 4.71 -3.71 -1.86
CA SER A 24 3.92 -2.50 -1.71
C SER A 24 2.57 -2.80 -1.04
N VAL A 25 2.24 -2.03 0.00
CA VAL A 25 1.00 -2.12 0.79
C VAL A 25 0.23 -0.80 0.70
N GLY A 26 -1.00 -0.85 0.21
CA GLY A 26 -1.93 0.28 0.21
C GLY A 26 -2.58 0.50 1.58
N VAL A 27 -2.66 1.75 2.05
CA VAL A 27 -3.44 2.09 3.25
C VAL A 27 -4.69 2.84 2.85
N TYR A 28 -5.83 2.50 3.46
CA TYR A 28 -7.09 3.21 3.25
C TYR A 28 -7.65 3.76 4.56
N ASN A 29 -8.47 4.80 4.45
CA ASN A 29 -9.06 5.45 5.60
C ASN A 29 -10.14 4.55 6.25
N PRO A 30 -9.99 4.15 7.53
CA PRO A 30 -10.97 3.29 8.20
C PRO A 30 -12.31 3.97 8.50
N ILE A 31 -12.35 5.31 8.54
CA ILE A 31 -13.54 6.11 8.88
C ILE A 31 -14.45 6.20 7.65
N THR A 32 -13.92 6.66 6.53
CA THR A 32 -14.68 6.75 5.27
C THR A 32 -14.95 5.37 4.67
N LYS A 33 -14.12 4.37 5.02
CA LYS A 33 -14.13 3.02 4.44
C LYS A 33 -14.06 3.02 2.92
N ASP A 34 -13.57 4.11 2.33
CA ASP A 34 -13.36 4.21 0.90
C ASP A 34 -12.23 3.25 0.52
N LYS A 35 -12.62 2.20 -0.21
CA LYS A 35 -11.71 1.19 -0.73
C LYS A 35 -11.57 1.26 -2.25
N GLU A 36 -12.30 2.15 -2.94
CA GLU A 36 -12.25 2.22 -4.40
C GLU A 36 -10.83 2.43 -4.89
N LYS A 37 -10.12 3.35 -4.23
CA LYS A 37 -8.73 3.67 -4.58
C LYS A 37 -7.80 2.46 -4.45
N VAL A 38 -7.86 1.74 -3.33
CA VAL A 38 -7.01 0.56 -3.12
C VAL A 38 -7.38 -0.60 -4.04
N PHE A 39 -8.68 -0.78 -4.34
CA PHE A 39 -9.11 -1.79 -5.32
C PHE A 39 -8.64 -1.45 -6.73
N ARG A 40 -8.74 -0.19 -7.15
CA ARG A 40 -8.18 0.29 -8.42
C ARG A 40 -6.69 0.00 -8.49
N MET A 41 -5.93 0.32 -7.43
CA MET A 41 -4.49 0.09 -7.38
C MET A 41 -4.11 -1.41 -7.38
N ILE A 42 -4.92 -2.29 -6.77
CA ILE A 42 -4.75 -3.75 -6.87
C ILE A 42 -4.95 -4.21 -8.33
N ASN A 43 -6.04 -3.78 -8.97
CA ASN A 43 -6.35 -4.15 -10.36
C ASN A 43 -5.28 -3.67 -11.35
N GLU A 44 -4.71 -2.50 -11.11
CA GLU A 44 -3.60 -1.95 -11.89
C GLU A 44 -2.24 -2.57 -11.53
N HIS A 45 -2.22 -3.59 -10.65
CA HIS A 45 -1.01 -4.28 -10.17
C HIS A 45 0.02 -3.33 -9.53
N ARG A 46 -0.45 -2.23 -8.95
CA ARG A 46 0.38 -1.20 -8.31
C ARG A 46 0.69 -1.57 -6.86
N ILE A 47 -0.26 -2.20 -6.17
CA ILE A 47 -0.08 -2.74 -4.81
C ILE A 47 -0.39 -4.23 -4.77
N ARG A 48 0.21 -4.95 -3.80
CA ARG A 48 -0.04 -6.39 -3.59
C ARG A 48 -0.97 -6.66 -2.41
N TYR A 49 -0.93 -5.79 -1.40
CA TYR A 49 -1.70 -5.91 -0.18
C TYR A 49 -2.33 -4.57 0.16
N PHE A 50 -3.37 -4.59 0.99
CA PHE A 50 -3.92 -3.36 1.56
C PHE A 50 -4.40 -3.57 2.99
N THR A 51 -4.35 -2.52 3.81
CA THR A 51 -4.83 -2.54 5.20
C THR A 51 -5.42 -1.20 5.62
N ARG A 52 -6.27 -1.22 6.66
CA ARG A 52 -6.81 -0.01 7.30
C ARG A 52 -5.88 0.60 8.35
N ARG A 53 -4.95 -0.19 8.87
CA ARG A 53 -4.06 0.21 9.97
C ARG A 53 -2.80 -0.62 9.97
N ILE A 54 -1.68 0.02 10.33
CA ILE A 54 -0.40 -0.62 10.61
C ILE A 54 -0.12 -0.45 12.10
N THR A 55 0.38 -1.51 12.74
CA THR A 55 0.84 -1.46 14.13
C THR A 55 2.30 -1.87 14.14
N VAL A 56 3.18 -0.95 14.52
CA VAL A 56 4.61 -1.24 14.66
C VAL A 56 4.85 -1.70 16.09
N VAL A 57 5.35 -2.92 16.26
CA VAL A 57 5.74 -3.46 17.56
C VAL A 57 7.25 -3.34 17.67
N VAL A 58 7.71 -2.45 18.55
CA VAL A 58 9.12 -2.37 18.93
C VAL A 58 9.32 -3.36 20.08
N LYS A 59 10.11 -4.41 19.86
CA LYS A 59 10.53 -5.32 20.93
C LYS A 59 11.86 -4.84 21.49
N SER A 60 11.90 -4.64 22.80
CA SER A 60 13.11 -4.41 23.60
C SER A 60 14.03 -5.63 23.57
#